data_AF-A0A4V1VJ72-F1
#
_entry.id   AF-A0A4V1VJ72-F1
#
_cell.length_a   1.000
_cell.length_b   1.000
_cell.length_c   1.000
_cell.angle_alpha   90.00
_cell.angle_beta   90.00
_cell.angle_gamma   90.00
#
_symmetry.space_group_name_H-M   'P 1'
#
loop_
_entity.id
_entity.type
_entity.pdbx_description
1 polymer ?
#
loop_
_entity_poly.entity_id
_entity_poly.type
_entity_poly.pdbx_seq_one_letter_code
_entity_poly.pdbx_strand_id
1 'polypeptide(L)' 'VSAPVLSAALFARFASRDEDRFSGKVLSAQRKGFGGHLEPPKDPAAE' A
#
# COMPACT_ATOMS: atom_id res chain seq x y z
N VAL A 1 -17.39 22.15 -4.34
CA VAL A 1 -18.21 20.93 -4.59
C VAL A 1 -17.38 19.70 -4.24
N SER A 2 -17.99 18.64 -3.72
CA SER A 2 -17.30 17.36 -3.45
C SER A 2 -17.36 16.44 -4.67
N ALA A 3 -16.29 15.70 -4.96
CA ALA A 3 -16.18 14.80 -6.11
C ALA A 3 -15.54 13.45 -5.73
N PRO A 4 -16.20 12.65 -4.85
CA PRO A 4 -15.59 11.47 -4.24
C PRO A 4 -15.15 10.41 -5.25
N VAL A 5 -15.91 10.20 -6.32
CA VAL A 5 -15.58 9.21 -7.37
C VAL A 5 -14.32 9.64 -8.15
N LEU A 6 -14.20 10.92 -8.49
CA LEU A 6 -13.04 11.43 -9.21
C LEU A 6 -11.78 11.40 -8.34
N SER A 7 -11.90 11.79 -7.06
CA SER A 7 -10.79 11.70 -6.11
C SER A 7 -10.34 10.24 -5.89
N ALA A 8 -11.27 9.30 -5.74
CA ALA A 8 -10.94 7.88 -5.61
C ALA A 8 -10.25 7.33 -6.86
N ALA A 9 -10.78 7.64 -8.06
CA ALA A 9 -10.17 7.20 -9.32
C ALA A 9 -8.75 7.76 -9.52
N LEU A 10 -8.50 9.01 -9.11
CA LEU A 10 -7.18 9.63 -9.15
C LEU A 10 -6.19 8.90 -8.22
N PHE A 11 -6.55 8.67 -6.95
CA PHE A 11 -5.68 7.98 -6.00
C PHE A 11 -5.42 6.53 -6.40
N ALA A 12 -6.44 5.83 -6.90
CA ALA A 12 -6.28 4.47 -7.43
C ALA A 12 -5.27 4.41 -8.58
N ARG A 13 -5.24 5.43 -9.46
CA ARG A 13 -4.26 5.50 -10.56
C ARG A 13 -2.82 5.75 -10.09
N PHE A 14 -2.62 6.46 -8.98
CA PHE A 14 -1.29 6.61 -8.39
C PHE A 14 -0.82 5.32 -7.73
N ALA A 15 -1.67 4.66 -6.95
CA ALA A 15 -1.37 3.37 -6.35
C ALA A 15 -1.04 2.31 -7.41
N SER A 16 -1.78 2.27 -8.53
CA SER A 16 -1.50 1.33 -9.63
C SER A 16 -0.15 1.57 -10.32
N ARG A 17 0.48 2.73 -10.09
CA ARG A 17 1.82 3.08 -10.60
C ARG A 17 2.91 2.90 -9.54
N ASP A 18 2.62 2.14 -8.48
CA ASP A 18 3.55 1.87 -7.37
C ASP A 18 3.92 3.11 -6.52
N GLU A 19 3.14 4.19 -6.61
CA GLU A 19 3.45 5.45 -5.92
C GLU A 19 3.11 5.42 -4.42
N ASP A 20 2.42 4.36 -3.94
CA ASP A 20 2.04 4.18 -2.54
C ASP A 20 2.99 3.27 -1.74
N ARG A 21 4.10 2.81 -2.35
CA ARG A 21 5.07 1.89 -1.73
C ARG A 21 5.61 2.35 -0.37
N PHE A 22 5.86 3.65 -0.21
CA PHE A 22 6.32 4.19 1.07
C PHE A 22 5.26 4.01 2.17
N SER A 23 4.02 4.41 1.89
CA SER A 23 2.89 4.23 2.81
C SER A 23 2.64 2.75 3.11
N GLY A 24 2.76 1.87 2.11
CA GLY A 24 2.67 0.42 2.29
C GLY A 24 3.71 -0.13 3.28
N LYS A 25 4.97 0.32 3.19
CA LYS A 25 6.04 -0.04 4.15
C LYS A 25 5.74 0.44 5.57
N VAL A 26 5.24 1.68 5.71
CA VAL A 26 4.87 2.22 7.03
C VAL A 26 3.73 1.40 7.64
N LEU A 27 2.70 1.09 6.85
CA LEU A 27 1.57 0.26 7.30
C LEU A 27 2.03 -1.15 7.71
N SER A 28 2.94 -1.75 6.96
CA SER A 28 3.55 -3.03 7.31
C SER A 28 4.29 -2.97 8.65
N ALA A 29 5.12 -1.95 8.86
CA ALA A 29 5.84 -1.76 10.11
C ALA A 29 4.89 -1.62 11.31
N GLN A 30 3.76 -0.93 11.14
CA GLN A 30 2.73 -0.81 12.18
C GLN A 30 2.05 -2.15 12.46
N ARG A 31 1.68 -2.91 11.41
CA ARG A 31 1.09 -4.25 11.57
C ARG A 31 2.00 -5.20 12.33
N LYS A 32 3.31 -5.13 12.08
CA LYS A 32 4.32 -5.89 12.84
C LYS A 32 4.44 -5.39 14.28
N GLY A 33 4.60 -4.08 14.48
CA GLY A 33 4.89 -3.48 15.78
C GLY A 33 3.74 -3.58 16.78
N PHE A 34 2.50 -3.41 16.32
CA PHE A 34 1.33 -3.38 17.21
C PHE A 34 0.47 -4.65 17.13
N GLY A 35 0.44 -5.32 15.98
CA GLY A 35 -0.40 -6.49 15.74
C GLY A 35 0.35 -7.83 15.74
N GLY A 36 1.68 -7.83 15.79
CA GLY A 36 2.49 -9.05 15.70
C GLY A 36 2.43 -9.76 14.34
N HIS A 37 1.91 -9.09 13.29
CA HIS A 37 1.83 -9.67 11.95
C HIS A 37 3.20 -9.69 11.26
N LEU A 38 3.61 -10.85 10.75
CA LEU A 38 4.82 -11.00 9.95
C LEU A 38 4.49 -10.94 8.45
N GLU A 39 5.33 -10.27 7.67
CA GLU A 39 5.23 -10.33 6.21
C GLU A 39 5.65 -11.71 5.69
N PRO A 40 5.02 -12.19 4.60
CA PRO A 40 5.48 -13.38 3.93
C PRO A 40 6.90 -13.16 3.36
N PRO A 41 7.71 -14.22 3.25
CA PRO A 41 9.02 -14.14 2.62
C PRO A 41 8.88 -13.65 1.17
N LYS A 42 9.83 -12.81 0.72
CA LYS A 42 9.90 -12.38 -0.69
C LYS A 42 10.11 -13.64 -1.55
N ASP A 43 9.18 -13.91 -2.46
CA ASP A 43 9.33 -15.01 -3.41
C ASP A 43 10.51 -14.71 -4.35
N PRO A 44 11.56 -15.55 -4.38
CA PRO A 44 12.71 -15.34 -5.27
C PRO A 44 12.36 -15.47 -6.76
N ALA A 45 11.18 -15.99 -7.13
CA ALA A 45 10.73 -16.10 -8.51
C ALA A 45 9.91 -14.88 -9.02
N ALA A 46 9.62 -13.90 -8.16
CA ALA A 46 8.73 -12.78 -8.45
C ALA A 46 9.44 -11.45 -8.81
N GLU A 47 10.69 -11.52 -9.27
CA GLU A 47 11.47 -10.37 -9.77
C GLU A 47 11.74 -10.50 -11.27
#